data_AF-A0A1F8LEP2-F1
#
_entry.id   AF-A0A1F8LEP2-F1
#
_cell.length_a   1.000
_cell.length_b   1.000
_cell.length_c   1.000
_cell.angle_alpha   90.00
_cell.angle_beta   90.00
_cell.angle_gamma   90.00
#
_symmetry.space_group_name_H-M   'P 1'
#
loop_
_entity.id
_entity.type
_entity.pdbx_description
1 polymer ?
#
loop_
_entity_poly.entity_id
_entity_poly.type
_entity_poly.pdbx_seq_one_letter_code
_entity_poly.pdbx_strand_id
1 'polypeptide(L)'
;MRRHLHQGSREPRREMSRRDRTPPPNLSRRERRAAERAARARPPGASPGRQGGSSGFSGGWVLAGVSAIAVVVALILIVALNGGLPGGSASIVAPRQLTPTDLADGLFLGRSDAPTLVIWSDYQCPFCGRFARETEPTLISEYVEPGKLRLEYRDFAFLGRESTDSATAARCAGEQGKGRFWTYHDYLYANQRGENLGAFDRAHLEAIAKAMGLDLAAFGACFDGGTARAAVEQQTREGGGAGVTSTPTLAIGGKTYPGIPPYDQLRSIIEEALAGGATPSPTPAATPTPSGGTPSATP
;
A
#
# COMPACT_ATOMS: atom_id res chain seq x y z
N MET A 1 -63.26 -8.39 22.81
CA MET A 1 -63.54 -9.78 23.28
C MET A 1 -62.84 -10.75 22.33
N ARG A 2 -62.33 -11.85 22.89
CA ARG A 2 -61.67 -13.03 22.28
C ARG A 2 -60.14 -13.00 22.12
N ARG A 3 -59.53 -13.63 23.14
CA ARG A 3 -58.23 -14.29 23.17
C ARG A 3 -58.25 -15.55 22.29
N HIS A 4 -57.17 -15.84 21.58
CA HIS A 4 -56.66 -17.19 21.23
C HIS A 4 -55.14 -17.02 20.99
N LEU A 5 -54.26 -17.33 21.95
CA LEU A 5 -53.60 -18.62 22.22
C LEU A 5 -52.73 -19.17 21.06
N HIS A 6 -51.42 -19.12 21.32
CA HIS A 6 -50.30 -20.00 20.93
C HIS A 6 -50.46 -20.96 19.74
N GLN A 7 -49.47 -20.91 18.84
CA GLN A 7 -48.59 -22.06 18.58
C GLN A 7 -47.28 -21.61 17.92
N GLY A 8 -46.16 -22.05 18.51
CA GLY A 8 -44.81 -21.77 18.02
C GLY A 8 -44.46 -22.63 16.80
N SER A 9 -43.94 -21.96 15.76
CA SER A 9 -43.41 -22.60 14.57
C SER A 9 -41.92 -22.88 14.78
N ARG A 10 -41.58 -24.17 14.89
CA ARG A 10 -40.21 -24.68 14.97
C ARG A 10 -39.48 -24.44 13.65
N GLU A 11 -38.24 -23.95 13.73
CA GLU A 11 -37.32 -23.87 12.59
C GLU A 11 -37.02 -25.25 12.00
N PRO A 12 -36.93 -25.40 10.67
CA PRO A 12 -36.46 -26.62 10.05
C PRO A 12 -34.95 -26.75 10.19
N ARG A 13 -34.53 -27.76 10.95
CA ARG A 13 -33.15 -28.25 11.05
C ARG A 13 -32.67 -28.65 9.64
N ARG A 14 -31.86 -27.82 8.98
CA ARG A 14 -31.20 -28.17 7.71
C ARG A 14 -30.26 -29.34 7.94
N GLU A 15 -30.71 -30.50 7.48
CA GLU A 15 -29.98 -31.75 7.40
C GLU A 15 -28.86 -31.59 6.36
N MET A 16 -27.61 -31.54 6.83
CA MET A 16 -26.44 -31.38 5.99
C MET A 16 -26.24 -32.67 5.17
N SER A 17 -26.52 -32.56 3.87
CA SER A 17 -26.41 -33.63 2.88
C SER A 17 -25.06 -34.34 2.96
N ARG A 18 -25.08 -35.67 2.98
CA ARG A 18 -23.91 -36.59 3.01
C ARG A 18 -22.95 -36.48 1.81
N ARG A 19 -23.08 -35.46 0.96
CA ARG A 19 -22.29 -35.28 -0.28
C ARG A 19 -21.10 -34.33 -0.19
N ASP A 20 -20.93 -33.55 0.88
CA ASP A 20 -19.76 -32.68 1.07
C ASP A 20 -18.70 -33.27 2.02
N ARG A 21 -18.22 -34.48 1.71
CA ARG A 21 -16.97 -34.97 2.29
C ARG A 21 -15.90 -34.98 1.22
N THR A 22 -15.06 -33.96 1.22
CA THR A 22 -13.81 -33.93 0.48
C THR A 22 -13.00 -35.19 0.80
N PRO A 23 -12.57 -36.00 -0.19
CA PRO A 23 -11.74 -37.16 0.08
C PRO A 23 -10.38 -36.72 0.65
N PRO A 24 -9.81 -37.46 1.62
CA PRO A 24 -8.49 -37.11 2.15
C PRO A 24 -7.42 -37.25 1.06
N PRO A 25 -6.30 -36.50 1.17
CA PRO A 25 -5.22 -36.56 0.21
C PRO A 25 -4.68 -37.98 0.06
N ASN A 26 -4.08 -38.25 -1.11
CA ASN A 26 -3.62 -39.58 -1.51
C ASN A 26 -2.37 -40.00 -0.70
N LEU A 27 -2.57 -40.35 0.57
CA LEU A 27 -1.51 -40.78 1.48
C LEU A 27 -1.00 -42.16 1.07
N SER A 28 0.32 -42.28 0.99
CA SER A 28 1.03 -43.53 0.70
C SER A 28 0.75 -44.58 1.78
N ARG A 29 0.94 -45.88 1.45
CA ARG A 29 0.75 -46.98 2.42
C ARG A 29 1.62 -46.85 3.68
N ARG A 30 2.75 -46.16 3.59
CA ARG A 30 3.65 -45.91 4.72
C ARG A 30 3.08 -44.86 5.68
N GLU A 31 2.52 -43.78 5.14
CA GLU A 31 1.91 -42.69 5.93
C GLU A 31 0.63 -43.15 6.63
N ARG A 32 -0.20 -43.97 5.99
CA ARG A 32 -1.39 -44.56 6.63
C ARG A 32 -1.02 -45.42 7.84
N ARG A 33 0.05 -46.23 7.71
CA ARG A 33 0.54 -47.07 8.81
C ARG A 33 1.18 -46.27 9.94
N ALA A 34 1.77 -45.11 9.65
CA ALA A 34 2.31 -44.20 10.67
C ALA A 34 1.17 -43.52 11.46
N ALA A 35 0.13 -43.06 10.77
CA ALA A 35 -1.04 -42.44 11.41
C ALA A 35 -1.83 -43.42 12.29
N GLU A 36 -2.01 -44.68 11.86
CA GLU A 36 -2.66 -45.71 12.67
C GLU A 36 -1.84 -46.11 13.91
N ARG A 37 -0.51 -46.08 13.83
CA ARG A 37 0.38 -46.33 14.98
C ARG A 37 0.32 -45.19 16.00
N ALA A 38 0.26 -43.94 15.53
CA ALA A 38 0.11 -42.77 16.38
C ALA A 38 -1.25 -42.76 17.11
N ALA A 39 -2.33 -43.18 16.45
CA ALA A 39 -3.66 -43.25 17.06
C ALA A 39 -3.83 -44.41 18.08
N ARG A 40 -3.00 -45.46 18.01
CA ARG A 40 -3.02 -46.60 18.96
C ARG A 40 -2.06 -46.45 20.13
N ALA A 41 -1.22 -45.41 20.14
CA ALA A 41 -0.32 -45.13 21.25
C ALA A 41 -1.12 -44.59 22.44
N ARG A 42 -1.48 -45.49 23.37
CA ARG A 42 -2.09 -45.18 24.66
C ARG A 42 -0.99 -44.70 25.62
N PRO A 43 -1.17 -43.60 26.39
CA PRO A 43 -0.19 -43.22 27.42
C PRO A 43 -0.12 -44.30 28.51
N PRO A 44 1.06 -44.53 29.12
CA PRO A 44 1.23 -45.57 30.13
C PRO A 44 0.37 -45.28 31.37
N GLY A 45 -0.39 -46.29 31.79
CA GLY A 45 -1.24 -46.26 32.96
C GLY A 45 -0.45 -46.28 34.27
N ALA A 46 -0.91 -45.50 35.24
CA ALA A 46 -0.55 -45.63 36.63
C ALA A 46 -1.22 -46.88 37.24
N SER A 47 -0.44 -47.66 37.99
CA SER A 47 -0.88 -48.86 38.70
C SER A 47 -1.88 -48.55 39.84
N PRO A 48 -2.77 -49.49 40.21
CA PRO A 48 -3.68 -49.31 41.34
C PRO A 48 -2.97 -49.63 42.66
N GLY A 49 -2.68 -48.59 43.46
CA GLY A 49 -2.18 -48.70 44.82
C GLY A 49 -3.32 -48.84 45.84
N ARG A 50 -3.52 -50.08 46.29
CA ARG A 50 -4.00 -50.56 47.61
C ARG A 50 -4.61 -49.53 48.59
N GLN A 51 -5.87 -49.79 48.94
CA GLN A 51 -6.61 -49.19 50.05
C GLN A 51 -5.91 -49.41 51.40
N GLY A 52 -5.73 -48.32 52.15
CA GLY A 52 -5.44 -48.31 53.58
C GLY A 52 -6.14 -47.10 54.18
N GLY A 53 -7.20 -47.35 54.95
CA GLY A 53 -8.01 -46.30 55.55
C GLY A 53 -7.29 -45.58 56.68
N SER A 54 -7.56 -44.28 56.82
CA SER A 54 -7.90 -43.69 58.11
C SER A 54 -8.60 -42.34 57.90
N SER A 55 -9.57 -42.12 58.77
CA SER A 55 -10.44 -40.98 58.99
C SER A 55 -9.80 -39.59 58.88
N GLY A 56 -10.52 -38.64 58.27
CA GLY A 56 -10.18 -37.22 58.32
C GLY A 56 -11.20 -36.34 57.62
N PHE A 57 -12.23 -35.94 58.35
CA PHE A 57 -13.29 -35.00 57.99
C PHE A 57 -12.74 -33.57 57.86
N SER A 58 -13.01 -32.84 56.77
CA SER A 58 -13.32 -31.37 56.73
C SER A 58 -13.16 -30.78 55.31
N GLY A 59 -14.08 -29.88 54.95
CA GLY A 59 -14.42 -29.51 53.58
C GLY A 59 -13.63 -28.38 52.91
N GLY A 60 -13.98 -28.09 51.65
CA GLY A 60 -13.40 -26.97 50.89
C GLY A 60 -13.68 -26.94 49.39
N TRP A 61 -14.94 -27.12 48.94
CA TRP A 61 -15.30 -27.01 47.51
C TRP A 61 -15.99 -25.67 47.18
N VAL A 62 -15.29 -24.53 47.32
CA VAL A 62 -15.75 -23.23 46.76
C VAL A 62 -14.62 -22.39 46.12
N LEU A 63 -13.35 -22.82 46.15
CA LEU A 63 -12.21 -21.97 45.70
C LEU A 63 -11.59 -22.32 44.33
N ALA A 64 -12.22 -23.14 43.50
CA ALA A 64 -11.63 -23.57 42.22
C ALA A 64 -11.94 -22.66 41.01
N GLY A 65 -12.99 -21.84 41.05
CA GLY A 65 -13.37 -20.95 39.93
C GLY A 65 -12.61 -19.62 39.93
N VAL A 66 -12.36 -19.06 41.11
CA VAL A 66 -11.67 -17.76 41.28
C VAL A 66 -10.18 -17.88 40.97
N SER A 67 -9.60 -19.06 41.21
CA SER A 67 -8.18 -19.34 40.98
C SER A 67 -7.81 -19.42 39.51
N ALA A 68 -8.65 -19.97 38.63
CA ALA A 68 -8.38 -20.01 37.20
C ALA A 68 -8.39 -18.60 36.56
N ILE A 69 -9.34 -17.75 36.93
CA ILE A 69 -9.44 -16.37 36.44
C ILE A 69 -8.27 -15.54 36.97
N ALA A 70 -7.93 -15.67 38.26
CA ALA A 70 -6.79 -14.98 38.86
C ALA A 70 -5.46 -15.37 38.20
N VAL A 71 -5.29 -16.64 37.80
CA VAL A 71 -4.09 -17.10 37.08
C VAL A 71 -4.03 -16.55 35.66
N VAL A 72 -5.15 -16.48 34.93
CA VAL A 72 -5.19 -15.89 33.59
C VAL A 72 -4.95 -14.38 33.65
N VAL A 73 -5.55 -13.67 34.62
CA VAL A 73 -5.33 -12.23 34.83
C VAL A 73 -3.91 -11.96 35.27
N ALA A 74 -3.33 -12.79 36.14
CA ALA A 74 -1.93 -12.68 36.54
C ALA A 74 -0.99 -12.97 35.36
N LEU A 75 -1.29 -13.94 34.50
CA LEU A 75 -0.51 -14.19 33.28
C LEU A 75 -0.59 -13.02 32.31
N ILE A 76 -1.78 -12.44 32.11
CA ILE A 76 -1.97 -11.24 31.27
C ILE A 76 -1.21 -10.04 31.86
N LEU A 77 -1.27 -9.85 33.18
CA LEU A 77 -0.54 -8.79 33.88
C LEU A 77 0.97 -9.01 33.83
N ILE A 78 1.46 -10.24 33.99
CA ILE A 78 2.90 -10.57 33.89
C ILE A 78 3.39 -10.34 32.45
N VAL A 79 2.58 -10.66 31.44
CA VAL A 79 2.87 -10.39 30.04
C VAL A 79 2.85 -8.89 29.74
N ALA A 80 1.89 -8.13 30.31
CA ALA A 80 1.79 -6.69 30.16
C ALA A 80 2.91 -5.91 30.90
N LEU A 81 3.30 -6.36 32.10
CA LEU A 81 4.32 -5.73 32.94
C LEU A 81 5.75 -6.02 32.46
N ASN A 82 5.98 -7.15 31.79
CA ASN A 82 7.28 -7.52 31.20
C ASN A 82 7.43 -7.11 29.72
N GLY A 83 6.53 -6.25 29.20
CA GLY A 83 6.63 -5.66 27.86
C GLY A 83 6.30 -6.60 26.68
N GLY A 84 5.59 -7.70 26.94
CA GLY A 84 5.35 -8.77 25.97
C GLY A 84 4.00 -8.73 25.26
N LEU A 85 3.60 -7.61 24.66
CA LEU A 85 2.68 -7.69 23.53
C LEU A 85 3.53 -7.95 22.27
N PRO A 86 3.24 -8.98 21.45
CA PRO A 86 3.85 -9.14 20.14
C PRO A 86 3.23 -8.08 19.20
N GLY A 87 3.66 -6.84 19.42
CA GLY A 87 3.36 -5.67 18.63
C GLY A 87 4.64 -4.87 18.53
N GLY A 88 5.70 -5.51 18.03
CA GLY A 88 6.90 -4.81 17.60
C GLY A 88 6.49 -3.86 16.50
N SER A 89 6.07 -2.65 16.88
CA SER A 89 5.84 -1.55 15.97
C SER A 89 7.20 -1.31 15.34
N ALA A 90 7.39 -1.77 14.10
CA ALA A 90 8.56 -1.36 13.34
C ALA A 90 8.54 0.16 13.35
N SER A 91 9.54 0.77 13.99
CA SER A 91 9.58 2.22 14.13
C SER A 91 9.51 2.86 12.74
N ILE A 92 8.55 3.77 12.56
CA ILE A 92 8.44 4.55 11.33
C ILE A 92 9.71 5.39 11.17
N VAL A 93 10.37 5.21 10.03
CA VAL A 93 11.56 5.98 9.65
C VAL A 93 11.10 7.33 9.13
N ALA A 94 11.53 8.41 9.77
CA ALA A 94 11.31 9.74 9.23
C ALA A 94 12.19 9.98 8.00
N PRO A 95 11.68 10.65 6.95
CA PRO A 95 12.50 11.01 5.80
C PRO A 95 13.62 11.97 6.20
N ARG A 96 14.78 11.83 5.54
CA ARG A 96 15.96 12.67 5.81
C ARG A 96 15.73 14.14 5.44
N GLN A 97 14.95 14.35 4.38
CA GLN A 97 14.57 15.66 3.86
C GLN A 97 13.09 15.59 3.52
N LEU A 98 12.37 16.65 3.88
CA LEU A 98 10.96 16.80 3.54
C LEU A 98 10.82 17.71 2.33
N THR A 99 9.86 17.37 1.48
CA THR A 99 9.43 18.19 0.36
C THR A 99 8.85 19.53 0.84
N PRO A 100 9.17 20.68 0.21
CA PRO A 100 8.61 22.00 0.55
C PRO A 100 7.08 22.06 0.32
N THR A 101 6.31 21.85 1.39
CA THR A 101 4.84 21.74 1.34
C THR A 101 4.11 22.99 0.86
N ASP A 102 4.74 24.17 0.94
CA ASP A 102 4.20 25.43 0.44
C ASP A 102 4.16 25.50 -1.09
N LEU A 103 5.03 24.74 -1.76
CA LEU A 103 5.05 24.58 -3.22
C LEU A 103 4.12 23.48 -3.73
N ALA A 104 3.51 22.70 -2.84
CA ALA A 104 2.65 21.58 -3.22
C ALA A 104 1.24 22.02 -3.64
N ASP A 105 0.71 21.40 -4.68
CA ASP A 105 -0.67 21.54 -5.15
C ASP A 105 -1.20 20.16 -5.59
N GLY A 106 -1.83 19.45 -4.66
CA GLY A 106 -2.24 18.06 -4.87
C GLY A 106 -1.05 17.15 -5.21
N LEU A 107 -1.08 16.54 -6.40
CA LEU A 107 -0.02 15.68 -6.94
C LEU A 107 1.11 16.47 -7.63
N PHE A 108 0.99 17.80 -7.66
CA PHE A 108 2.01 18.67 -8.24
C PHE A 108 2.87 19.32 -7.16
N LEU A 109 4.10 19.66 -7.54
CA LEU A 109 5.04 20.43 -6.72
C LEU A 109 5.73 21.49 -7.58
N GLY A 110 5.65 22.75 -7.17
CA GLY A 110 6.20 23.89 -7.90
C GLY A 110 5.14 24.80 -8.50
N ARG A 111 5.60 25.87 -9.15
CA ARG A 111 4.71 26.88 -9.75
C ARG A 111 3.87 26.30 -10.87
N SER A 112 2.60 26.73 -10.95
CA SER A 112 1.66 26.24 -11.95
C SER A 112 1.97 26.66 -13.39
N ASP A 113 2.79 27.69 -13.58
CA ASP A 113 3.21 28.22 -14.88
C ASP A 113 4.57 27.68 -15.35
N ALA A 114 5.28 26.90 -14.52
CA ALA A 114 6.51 26.24 -14.91
C ALA A 114 6.23 24.98 -15.76
N PRO A 115 7.12 24.63 -16.71
CA PRO A 115 7.03 23.35 -17.43
C PRO A 115 6.99 22.14 -16.48
N THR A 116 6.16 21.14 -16.81
CA THR A 116 5.96 19.97 -15.94
C THR A 116 6.85 18.79 -16.33
N LEU A 117 7.62 18.28 -15.38
CA LEU A 117 8.21 16.94 -15.39
C LEU A 117 7.22 15.96 -14.74
N VAL A 118 6.63 15.09 -15.54
CA VAL A 118 5.75 14.02 -15.09
C VAL A 118 6.59 12.82 -14.66
N ILE A 119 6.27 12.25 -13.49
CA ILE A 119 6.96 11.10 -12.90
C ILE A 119 5.95 9.99 -12.69
N TRP A 120 5.93 9.01 -13.59
CA TRP A 120 5.16 7.77 -13.39
C TRP A 120 5.90 6.87 -12.42
N SER A 121 5.27 6.51 -11.30
CA SER A 121 5.98 5.94 -10.16
C SER A 121 5.14 4.90 -9.40
N ASP A 122 5.83 4.00 -8.72
CA ASP A 122 5.25 2.97 -7.85
C ASP A 122 6.03 2.97 -6.53
N TYR A 123 5.33 3.13 -5.40
CA TYR A 123 5.97 3.19 -4.08
C TYR A 123 6.70 1.90 -3.68
N GLN A 124 6.39 0.77 -4.30
CA GLN A 124 7.13 -0.48 -4.09
C GLN A 124 8.41 -0.57 -4.93
N CYS A 125 8.49 0.19 -6.03
CA CYS A 125 9.60 0.07 -6.98
C CYS A 125 10.93 0.56 -6.35
N PRO A 126 11.98 -0.28 -6.31
CA PRO A 126 13.27 0.10 -5.74
C PRO A 126 13.93 1.27 -6.48
N PHE A 127 13.76 1.35 -7.81
CA PHE A 127 14.28 2.48 -8.58
C PHE A 127 13.52 3.76 -8.27
N CYS A 128 12.20 3.71 -8.11
CA CYS A 128 11.43 4.90 -7.69
C CYS A 128 11.89 5.42 -6.33
N GLY A 129 12.12 4.53 -5.37
CA GLY A 129 12.67 4.91 -4.07
C GLY A 129 14.08 5.50 -4.18
N ARG A 130 14.93 5.00 -5.08
CA ARG A 130 16.24 5.62 -5.36
C ARG A 130 16.06 7.03 -5.92
N PHE A 131 15.21 7.21 -6.93
CA PHE A 131 14.93 8.51 -7.53
C PHE A 131 14.47 9.52 -6.47
N ALA A 132 13.46 9.18 -5.67
CA ALA A 132 12.89 10.05 -4.64
C ALA A 132 13.91 10.43 -3.55
N ARG A 133 14.83 9.53 -3.19
CA ARG A 133 15.84 9.79 -2.15
C ARG A 133 17.11 10.48 -2.64
N GLU A 134 17.49 10.30 -3.91
CA GLU A 134 18.80 10.73 -4.44
C GLU A 134 18.71 11.81 -5.52
N THR A 135 17.68 11.79 -6.37
CA THR A 135 17.55 12.69 -7.54
C THR A 135 16.52 13.78 -7.33
N GLU A 136 15.34 13.42 -6.83
CA GLU A 136 14.23 14.35 -6.62
C GLU A 136 14.58 15.54 -5.71
N PRO A 137 15.32 15.40 -4.58
CA PRO A 137 15.69 16.55 -3.75
C PRO A 137 16.57 17.56 -4.49
N THR A 138 17.45 17.09 -5.38
CA THR A 138 18.30 17.93 -6.21
C THR A 138 17.47 18.67 -7.25
N LEU A 139 16.50 18.01 -7.89
CA LEU A 139 15.55 18.66 -8.80
C LEU A 139 14.72 19.73 -8.09
N ILE A 140 14.27 19.43 -6.87
CA ILE A 140 13.51 20.37 -6.05
C ILE A 140 14.32 21.64 -5.81
N SER A 141 15.55 21.49 -5.33
CA SER A 141 16.41 22.62 -5.00
C SER A 141 16.90 23.40 -6.22
N GLU A 142 17.30 22.74 -7.30
CA GLU A 142 17.87 23.41 -8.48
C GLU A 142 16.82 24.00 -9.43
N TYR A 143 15.60 23.45 -9.44
CA TYR A 143 14.59 23.78 -10.45
C TYR A 143 13.21 24.14 -9.89
N VAL A 144 12.70 23.42 -8.89
CA VAL A 144 11.34 23.63 -8.39
C VAL A 144 11.25 24.86 -7.49
N GLU A 145 12.15 24.97 -6.50
CA GLU A 145 12.22 26.12 -5.60
C GLU A 145 12.50 27.44 -6.35
N PRO A 146 13.41 27.49 -7.36
CA PRO A 146 13.57 28.67 -8.21
C PRO A 146 12.40 28.94 -9.16
N GLY A 147 11.42 28.04 -9.24
CA GLY A 147 10.23 28.19 -10.09
C GLY A 147 10.46 27.90 -11.57
N LYS A 148 11.51 27.15 -11.91
CA LYS A 148 11.85 26.76 -13.30
C LYS A 148 11.13 25.50 -13.76
N LEU A 149 10.80 24.60 -12.84
CA LEU A 149 10.17 23.32 -13.13
C LEU A 149 9.03 23.03 -12.16
N ARG A 150 8.01 22.33 -12.65
CA ARG A 150 6.95 21.73 -11.84
C ARG A 150 7.10 20.21 -11.90
N LEU A 151 6.99 19.51 -10.77
CA LEU A 151 6.89 18.06 -10.75
C LEU A 151 5.41 17.66 -10.71
N GLU A 152 5.06 16.58 -11.41
CA GLU A 152 3.77 15.89 -11.27
C GLU A 152 4.03 14.42 -10.95
N TYR A 153 3.57 13.96 -9.79
CA TYR A 153 3.57 12.54 -9.46
C TYR A 153 2.35 11.87 -10.13
N ARG A 154 2.59 10.79 -10.86
CA ARG A 154 1.51 9.95 -11.42
C ARG A 154 1.65 8.52 -10.94
N ASP A 155 0.57 7.98 -10.36
CA ASP A 155 0.52 6.59 -9.94
C ASP A 155 0.67 5.66 -11.14
N PHE A 156 1.59 4.72 -11.03
CA PHE A 156 1.68 3.55 -11.88
C PHE A 156 1.86 2.34 -10.98
N ALA A 157 0.83 2.03 -10.18
CA ALA A 157 0.86 0.99 -9.15
C ALA A 157 0.60 -0.40 -9.76
N PHE A 158 1.66 -1.13 -10.09
CA PHE A 158 1.58 -2.42 -10.82
C PHE A 158 2.30 -3.59 -10.14
N LEU A 159 3.10 -3.34 -9.09
CA LEU A 159 3.92 -4.38 -8.45
C LEU A 159 3.18 -5.24 -7.42
N GLY A 160 1.87 -5.02 -7.26
CA GLY A 160 1.01 -5.83 -6.41
C GLY A 160 0.03 -5.01 -5.58
N ARG A 161 -0.60 -5.67 -4.61
CA ARG A 161 -1.60 -5.03 -3.73
C ARG A 161 -1.02 -3.86 -2.96
N GLU A 162 0.18 -4.04 -2.39
CA GLU A 162 0.87 -3.02 -1.60
C GLU A 162 1.20 -1.75 -2.42
N SER A 163 1.34 -1.85 -3.75
CA SER A 163 1.50 -0.68 -4.63
C SER A 163 0.22 0.14 -4.69
N THR A 164 -0.91 -0.52 -4.93
CA THR A 164 -2.20 0.17 -4.97
C THR A 164 -2.56 0.75 -3.61
N ASP A 165 -2.27 0.01 -2.54
CA ASP A 165 -2.59 0.40 -1.16
C ASP A 165 -1.73 1.59 -0.71
N SER A 166 -0.42 1.59 -0.96
CA SER A 166 0.46 2.74 -0.67
C SER A 166 0.10 3.99 -1.48
N ALA A 167 -0.20 3.86 -2.77
CA ALA A 167 -0.68 4.96 -3.60
C ALA A 167 -2.02 5.52 -3.11
N THR A 168 -2.95 4.64 -2.73
CA THR A 168 -4.25 5.03 -2.14
C THR A 168 -4.04 5.81 -0.84
N ALA A 169 -3.17 5.31 0.04
CA ALA A 169 -2.81 5.99 1.28
C ALA A 169 -2.21 7.39 1.05
N ALA A 170 -1.31 7.54 0.08
CA ALA A 170 -0.74 8.85 -0.26
C ALA A 170 -1.83 9.85 -0.68
N ARG A 171 -2.79 9.43 -1.52
CA ARG A 171 -3.94 10.25 -1.92
C ARG A 171 -4.81 10.63 -0.73
N CYS A 172 -5.12 9.67 0.16
CA CYS A 172 -5.89 9.93 1.37
C CYS A 172 -5.21 10.89 2.33
N ALA A 173 -3.87 10.85 2.42
CA ALA A 173 -3.13 11.88 3.13
C ALA A 173 -3.32 13.25 2.49
N GLY A 174 -3.25 13.34 1.15
CA GLY A 174 -3.49 14.55 0.38
C GLY A 174 -4.86 15.21 0.61
N GLU A 175 -5.91 14.41 0.83
CA GLU A 175 -7.25 14.94 1.15
C GLU A 175 -7.30 15.71 2.47
N GLN A 176 -6.33 15.51 3.37
CA GLN A 176 -6.25 16.18 4.66
C GLN A 176 -5.48 17.52 4.63
N GLY A 177 -5.13 18.01 3.44
CA GLY A 177 -4.67 19.38 3.26
C GLY A 177 -3.42 19.51 2.40
N LYS A 178 -3.07 20.78 2.16
CA LYS A 178 -1.95 21.15 1.30
C LYS A 178 -0.64 20.50 1.78
N GLY A 179 0.12 19.93 0.83
CA GLY A 179 1.41 19.31 1.09
C GLY A 179 1.38 17.94 1.78
N ARG A 180 0.23 17.49 2.31
CA ARG A 180 0.12 16.21 3.01
C ARG A 180 0.41 15.01 2.11
N PHE A 181 0.05 15.09 0.83
CA PHE A 181 0.42 14.08 -0.17
C PHE A 181 1.95 13.92 -0.25
N TRP A 182 2.68 15.02 -0.46
CA TRP A 182 4.14 15.00 -0.63
C TRP A 182 4.88 14.63 0.64
N THR A 183 4.42 15.08 1.81
CA THR A 183 4.99 14.59 3.08
C THR A 183 4.78 13.09 3.22
N TYR A 184 3.58 12.57 2.89
CA TYR A 184 3.31 11.13 2.98
C TYR A 184 4.13 10.32 1.96
N HIS A 185 4.32 10.87 0.76
CA HIS A 185 5.22 10.36 -0.27
C HIS A 185 6.65 10.20 0.27
N ASP A 186 7.20 11.22 0.93
CA ASP A 186 8.54 11.17 1.52
C ASP A 186 8.65 10.04 2.56
N TYR A 187 7.62 9.89 3.41
CA TYR A 187 7.57 8.81 4.39
C TYR A 187 7.45 7.43 3.76
N LEU A 188 6.65 7.26 2.71
CA LEU A 188 6.54 5.98 2.00
C LEU A 188 7.90 5.54 1.47
N TYR A 189 8.64 6.43 0.80
CA TYR A 189 9.97 6.09 0.31
C TYR A 189 11.04 5.96 1.39
N ALA A 190 10.89 6.62 2.54
CA ALA A 190 11.74 6.40 3.71
C ALA A 190 11.51 5.02 4.36
N ASN A 191 10.29 4.47 4.24
CA ASN A 191 9.89 3.20 4.85
C ASN A 191 9.81 2.02 3.87
N GLN A 192 10.17 2.22 2.60
CA GLN A 192 10.25 1.18 1.60
C GLN A 192 11.24 0.07 2.01
N ARG A 193 10.82 -1.20 2.00
CA ARG A 193 11.65 -2.36 2.38
C ARG A 193 11.67 -3.51 1.36
N GLY A 194 11.29 -3.22 0.11
CA GLY A 194 11.14 -4.20 -0.96
C GLY A 194 9.68 -4.48 -1.30
N GLU A 195 9.46 -5.20 -2.40
CA GLU A 195 8.14 -5.45 -2.98
C GLU A 195 7.41 -6.58 -2.26
N ASN A 196 6.17 -6.32 -1.83
CA ASN A 196 5.23 -7.27 -1.23
C ASN A 196 5.78 -7.95 0.04
N LEU A 197 6.52 -7.19 0.86
CA LEU A 197 7.12 -7.65 2.11
C LEU A 197 6.43 -7.09 3.36
N GLY A 198 5.23 -6.50 3.22
CA GLY A 198 4.49 -5.88 4.31
C GLY A 198 4.99 -4.48 4.69
N ALA A 199 5.84 -3.86 3.87
CA ALA A 199 6.28 -2.48 4.09
C ALA A 199 5.10 -1.50 4.00
N PHE A 200 4.10 -1.85 3.19
CA PHE A 200 2.91 -1.05 2.96
C PHE A 200 1.63 -1.84 3.23
N ASP A 201 1.66 -2.72 4.24
CA ASP A 201 0.40 -3.24 4.78
C ASP A 201 -0.43 -2.10 5.43
N ARG A 202 -1.72 -2.35 5.64
CA ARG A 202 -2.65 -1.34 6.17
C ARG A 202 -2.19 -0.77 7.51
N ALA A 203 -1.68 -1.60 8.42
CA ALA A 203 -1.27 -1.15 9.74
C ALA A 203 -0.04 -0.23 9.67
N HIS A 204 0.91 -0.54 8.78
CA HIS A 204 2.08 0.29 8.55
C HIS A 204 1.70 1.64 7.91
N LEU A 205 0.79 1.64 6.94
CA LEU A 205 0.28 2.86 6.31
C LEU A 205 -0.43 3.76 7.34
N GLU A 206 -1.30 3.20 8.18
CA GLU A 206 -1.91 3.96 9.28
C GLU A 206 -0.88 4.47 10.30
N ALA A 207 0.18 3.69 10.56
CA ALA A 207 1.25 4.11 11.46
C ALA A 207 2.05 5.30 10.89
N ILE A 208 2.30 5.35 9.57
CA ILE A 208 2.87 6.52 8.89
C ILE A 208 1.93 7.72 9.03
N ALA A 209 0.63 7.54 8.74
CA ALA A 209 -0.37 8.59 8.87
C ALA A 209 -0.40 9.16 10.30
N LYS A 210 -0.34 8.28 11.30
CA LYS A 210 -0.27 8.66 12.72
C LYS A 210 0.99 9.44 13.05
N ALA A 211 2.16 9.01 12.56
CA ALA A 211 3.44 9.69 12.78
C ALA A 211 3.43 11.12 12.21
N MET A 212 2.67 11.35 11.15
CA MET A 212 2.46 12.67 10.53
C MET A 212 1.36 13.52 11.20
N GLY A 213 0.69 12.99 12.23
CA GLY A 213 -0.44 13.66 12.88
C GLY A 213 -1.65 13.85 11.97
N LEU A 214 -1.89 12.92 11.03
CA LEU A 214 -3.12 12.88 10.24
C LEU A 214 -4.29 12.42 11.11
N ASP A 215 -5.50 12.84 10.76
CA ASP A 215 -6.74 12.30 11.30
C ASP A 215 -6.91 10.86 10.78
N LEU A 216 -6.73 9.88 11.67
CA LEU A 216 -6.81 8.47 11.33
C LEU A 216 -8.23 8.01 10.96
N ALA A 217 -9.26 8.65 11.51
CA ALA A 217 -10.64 8.32 11.16
C ALA A 217 -10.95 8.79 9.74
N ALA A 218 -10.57 10.02 9.40
CA ALA A 218 -10.71 10.53 8.03
C ALA A 218 -9.84 9.75 7.03
N PHE A 219 -8.60 9.42 7.41
CA PHE A 219 -7.69 8.61 6.60
C PHE A 219 -8.27 7.23 6.30
N GLY A 220 -8.73 6.53 7.33
CA GLY A 220 -9.33 5.20 7.19
C GLY A 220 -10.59 5.24 6.33
N ALA A 221 -11.47 6.23 6.55
CA ALA A 221 -12.67 6.42 5.75
C ALA A 221 -12.36 6.65 4.26
N CYS A 222 -11.36 7.47 3.93
CA CYS A 222 -10.92 7.66 2.54
C CYS A 222 -10.39 6.35 1.93
N PHE A 223 -9.52 5.65 2.66
CA PHE A 223 -8.88 4.44 2.16
C PHE A 223 -9.91 3.32 1.90
N ASP A 224 -10.87 3.17 2.81
CA ASP A 224 -11.90 2.13 2.74
C ASP A 224 -13.05 2.51 1.78
N GLY A 225 -13.22 3.81 1.47
CA GLY A 225 -14.28 4.34 0.61
C GLY A 225 -14.12 4.04 -0.88
N GLY A 226 -12.94 3.60 -1.33
CA GLY A 226 -12.69 3.12 -2.69
C GLY A 226 -12.48 4.22 -3.76
N THR A 227 -12.86 5.47 -3.51
CA THR A 227 -12.67 6.58 -4.47
C THR A 227 -11.19 6.84 -4.77
N ALA A 228 -10.35 6.96 -3.74
CA ALA A 228 -8.91 7.15 -3.91
C ALA A 228 -8.28 5.96 -4.65
N ARG A 229 -8.68 4.73 -4.30
CA ARG A 229 -8.24 3.50 -4.97
C ARG A 229 -8.61 3.50 -6.46
N ALA A 230 -9.85 3.86 -6.79
CA ALA A 230 -10.31 3.92 -8.17
C ALA A 230 -9.51 4.96 -9.00
N ALA A 231 -9.13 6.08 -8.38
CA ALA A 231 -8.28 7.09 -9.02
C ALA A 231 -6.86 6.54 -9.29
N VAL A 232 -6.26 5.83 -8.34
CA VAL A 232 -4.96 5.13 -8.54
C VAL A 232 -5.06 4.15 -9.71
N GLU A 233 -6.05 3.25 -9.68
CA GLU A 233 -6.21 2.23 -10.71
C GLU A 233 -6.49 2.84 -12.09
N GLN A 234 -7.24 3.95 -12.14
CA GLN A 234 -7.46 4.71 -13.36
C GLN A 234 -6.16 5.32 -13.89
N GLN A 235 -5.37 5.95 -13.03
CA GLN A 235 -4.10 6.54 -13.45
C GLN A 235 -3.10 5.47 -13.92
N THR A 236 -3.04 4.31 -13.26
CA THR A 236 -2.24 3.17 -13.73
C THR A 236 -2.67 2.72 -15.14
N ARG A 237 -3.98 2.65 -15.42
CA ARG A 237 -4.49 2.31 -16.78
C ARG A 237 -4.11 3.37 -17.81
N GLU A 238 -4.19 4.65 -17.46
CA GLU A 238 -3.78 5.75 -18.33
C GLU A 238 -2.28 5.69 -18.66
N GLY A 239 -1.44 5.38 -17.67
CA GLY A 239 -0.01 5.17 -17.90
C GLY A 239 0.24 4.05 -18.92
N GLY A 240 -0.48 2.93 -18.78
CA GLY A 240 -0.37 1.80 -19.71
C GLY A 240 -0.83 2.19 -21.13
N GLY A 241 -1.93 2.95 -21.24
CA GLY A 241 -2.40 3.50 -22.50
C GLY A 241 -1.44 4.53 -23.13
N ALA A 242 -0.65 5.23 -22.31
CA ALA A 242 0.39 6.16 -22.73
C ALA A 242 1.74 5.48 -23.04
N GLY A 243 1.83 4.15 -22.97
CA GLY A 243 3.04 3.39 -23.29
C GLY A 243 4.04 3.28 -22.14
N VAL A 244 3.67 3.63 -20.91
CA VAL A 244 4.48 3.39 -19.72
C VAL A 244 4.54 1.88 -19.46
N THR A 245 5.75 1.33 -19.42
CA THR A 245 5.99 -0.11 -19.24
C THR A 245 6.92 -0.42 -18.06
N SER A 246 7.47 0.60 -17.40
CA SER A 246 8.34 0.47 -16.24
C SER A 246 8.31 1.73 -15.38
N THR A 247 8.82 1.61 -14.15
CA THR A 247 8.91 2.73 -13.20
C THR A 247 10.34 2.91 -12.66
N PRO A 248 10.79 4.14 -12.42
CA PRO A 248 10.10 5.37 -12.81
C PRO A 248 10.11 5.53 -14.33
N THR A 249 9.10 6.19 -14.89
CA THR A 249 9.16 6.74 -16.26
C THR A 249 8.97 8.24 -16.16
N LEU A 250 9.95 8.99 -16.66
CA LEU A 250 9.92 10.45 -16.67
C LEU A 250 9.33 10.94 -17.99
N ALA A 251 8.55 12.02 -17.98
CA ALA A 251 8.09 12.66 -19.20
C ALA A 251 8.13 14.19 -19.11
N ILE A 252 8.73 14.82 -20.12
CA ILE A 252 8.86 16.28 -20.22
C ILE A 252 8.98 16.67 -21.69
N GLY A 253 8.40 17.81 -22.08
CA GLY A 253 8.48 18.29 -23.47
C GLY A 253 7.90 17.32 -24.52
N GLY A 254 6.90 16.51 -24.14
CA GLY A 254 6.28 15.52 -25.03
C GLY A 254 7.10 14.25 -25.27
N LYS A 255 8.27 14.10 -24.62
CA LYS A 255 9.12 12.91 -24.69
C LYS A 255 9.02 12.11 -23.38
N THR A 256 9.11 10.78 -23.48
CA THR A 256 9.13 9.86 -22.33
C THR A 256 10.49 9.17 -22.21
N TYR A 257 10.97 9.00 -20.98
CA TYR A 257 12.27 8.45 -20.63
C TYR A 257 12.07 7.35 -19.58
N PRO A 258 12.10 6.07 -19.98
CA PRO A 258 12.03 4.96 -19.04
C PRO A 258 13.26 4.90 -18.13
N GLY A 259 13.05 4.66 -16.84
CA GLY A 259 14.09 4.57 -15.83
C GLY A 259 14.60 5.93 -15.34
N ILE A 260 15.79 5.91 -14.73
CA ILE A 260 16.45 7.08 -14.16
C ILE A 260 17.72 7.34 -14.99
N PRO A 261 17.74 8.36 -15.86
CA PRO A 261 18.96 8.78 -16.51
C PRO A 261 20.01 9.23 -15.48
N PRO A 262 21.32 9.14 -15.79
CA PRO A 262 22.35 9.86 -15.03
C PRO A 262 21.99 11.33 -14.88
N TYR A 263 22.31 11.93 -13.73
CA TYR A 263 21.82 13.27 -13.42
C TYR A 263 22.22 14.33 -14.46
N ASP A 264 23.44 14.29 -15.00
CA ASP A 264 23.86 15.23 -16.04
C ASP A 264 23.04 15.11 -17.34
N GLN A 265 22.63 13.89 -17.67
CA GLN A 265 21.74 13.64 -18.81
C GLN A 265 20.32 14.14 -18.50
N LEU A 266 19.79 13.87 -17.31
CA LEU A 266 18.49 14.37 -16.88
C LEU A 266 18.45 15.91 -16.87
N ARG A 267 19.49 16.55 -16.34
CA ARG A 267 19.70 18.00 -16.40
C ARG A 267 19.64 18.49 -17.84
N SER A 268 20.38 17.87 -18.75
CA SER A 268 20.38 18.26 -20.17
C SER A 268 19.00 18.14 -20.80
N ILE A 269 18.25 17.07 -20.49
CA ILE A 269 16.87 16.87 -20.95
C ILE A 269 15.93 17.97 -20.42
N ILE A 270 16.06 18.32 -19.14
CA ILE A 270 15.27 19.39 -18.52
C ILE A 270 15.59 20.72 -19.18
N GLU A 271 16.87 21.09 -19.28
CA GLU A 271 17.29 22.36 -19.90
C GLU A 271 16.85 22.47 -21.37
N GLU A 272 16.92 21.39 -22.15
CA GLU A 272 16.38 21.34 -23.52
C GLU A 272 14.87 21.64 -23.53
N ALA A 273 14.11 21.01 -22.63
CA ALA A 273 12.67 21.24 -22.54
C ALA A 273 12.31 22.66 -22.09
N LEU A 274 13.08 23.23 -21.15
CA LEU A 274 12.91 24.61 -20.70
C LEU A 274 13.24 25.61 -21.82
N ALA A 275 14.27 25.36 -22.62
CA ALA A 275 14.64 26.19 -23.77
C ALA A 275 13.63 26.07 -24.93
N GLY A 276 13.11 24.86 -25.20
CA GLY A 276 12.08 24.62 -26.21
C GLY A 276 10.71 25.20 -25.86
N GLY A 277 10.43 25.39 -24.57
CA GLY A 277 9.25 26.09 -24.05
C GLY A 277 9.27 27.61 -24.25
N ALA A 278 10.39 28.17 -24.70
CA ALA A 278 10.57 29.61 -25.00
C ALA A 278 10.45 29.94 -26.50
N THR A 279 9.65 29.19 -27.27
CA THR A 279 9.38 29.53 -28.68
C THR A 279 8.00 30.18 -28.83
N PRO A 280 7.87 31.40 -29.38
CA PRO A 280 6.57 32.01 -29.65
C PRO A 280 5.77 31.14 -30.62
N SER A 281 4.47 31.06 -30.36
CA SER A 281 3.48 30.37 -31.20
C SER A 281 3.78 30.59 -32.70
N PRO A 282 3.85 29.54 -33.53
CA PRO A 282 4.13 29.72 -34.94
C PRO A 282 2.94 30.45 -35.59
N THR A 283 3.16 31.72 -35.96
CA THR A 283 2.33 32.40 -36.95
C THR A 283 2.22 31.50 -38.18
N PRO A 284 1.02 31.25 -38.73
CA PRO A 284 0.86 30.38 -39.90
C PRO A 284 1.69 30.93 -41.05
N ALA A 285 2.66 30.15 -41.53
CA ALA A 285 3.43 30.47 -42.73
C ALA A 285 2.48 30.55 -43.93
N ALA A 286 2.48 31.70 -44.60
CA ALA A 286 1.79 31.90 -45.86
C ALA A 286 2.28 30.87 -46.90
N THR A 287 1.33 30.21 -47.56
CA THR A 287 1.57 29.26 -48.64
C THR A 287 2.30 29.94 -49.80
N PRO A 288 3.42 29.39 -50.32
CA PRO A 288 4.02 29.90 -51.54
C PRO A 288 3.17 29.51 -52.76
N THR A 289 2.80 30.51 -53.55
CA THR A 289 2.14 30.41 -54.86
C THR A 289 2.99 29.59 -55.84
N PRO A 290 2.43 28.63 -56.59
CA PRO A 290 3.18 27.90 -57.61
C PRO A 290 3.48 28.81 -58.81
N SER A 291 4.77 28.92 -59.14
CA SER A 291 5.28 29.60 -60.34
C SER A 291 4.94 28.76 -61.58
N GLY A 292 4.05 29.28 -62.43
CA GLY A 292 3.65 28.66 -63.69
C GLY A 292 4.80 28.59 -64.69
N GLY A 293 5.05 27.38 -65.20
CA GLY A 293 5.96 27.13 -66.31
C GLY A 293 5.35 27.52 -67.66
N THR A 294 6.15 28.15 -68.50
CA THR A 294 5.84 28.62 -69.85
C THR A 294 5.59 27.45 -70.82
N PRO A 295 4.64 27.55 -71.76
CA PRO A 295 4.42 26.53 -72.78
C PRO A 295 5.46 26.60 -73.90
N SER A 296 5.94 25.43 -74.32
CA SER A 296 6.81 25.26 -75.48
C SER A 296 5.96 25.19 -76.76
N ALA A 297 6.33 25.97 -77.78
CA ALA A 297 5.67 26.01 -79.08
C ALA A 297 6.70 25.85 -80.23
N THR A 298 6.51 24.74 -80.98
CA THR A 298 6.68 24.55 -82.45
C THR A 298 8.08 24.70 -83.11
N PRO A 299 8.31 24.28 -84.39
CA PRO A 299 7.39 23.98 -85.52
C PRO A 299 7.04 22.51 -85.75
#